data_AF-A0A7W0ZWX0-F1
#
_entry.id   AF-A0A7W0ZWX0-F1
#
_cell.length_a   1.000
_cell.length_b   1.000
_cell.length_c   1.000
_cell.angle_alpha   90.00
_cell.angle_beta   90.00
_cell.angle_gamma   90.00
#
_symmetry.space_group_name_H-M   'P 1'
#
loop_
_entity.id
_entity.type
_entity.pdbx_description
1 polymer ?
#
loop_
_entity_poly.entity_id
_entity_poly.type
_entity_poly.pdbx_seq_one_letter_code
_entity_poly.pdbx_strand_id
1 'polypeptide(L)'
;MARLPREASFDLAKELGKPSFTPGARDAGALVELIVGGDEPTVTKAAPALAGLRDAARTAIVARLEASPLDEGAAARLISVIGLLARAGDAPAKSVLLAKILDPATRVRRASIVALGKLAATGNKVELREGDRRSDAERRGEPGEPVVELREGARRTDSERRDELDDVRAALLTRWDASDVTPDERRALAEALGKVGGDAAMTRLQALDPSTDKELERRRDRAVLIADRTSKRGEDSTIATDVAPVHPLQVRLACRPGLGELLYGEIIKLDLGGAVRMQQRTDAVDVTLSKPWSALFASRLWATAAIRVPLAGLPERPRG
;
A
#
# COMPACT_ATOMS: atom_id res chain seq x y z
N MET A 1 27.29 4.25 27.04
CA MET A 1 27.97 5.53 26.76
C MET A 1 26.92 6.64 26.78
N ALA A 2 26.97 7.54 27.77
CA ALA A 2 26.08 8.70 27.81
C ALA A 2 26.48 9.66 26.66
N ARG A 3 25.57 9.96 25.75
CA ARG A 3 25.81 10.92 24.66
C ARG A 3 25.81 12.34 25.24
N LEU A 4 26.86 13.11 24.97
CA LEU A 4 27.04 14.50 25.39
C LEU A 4 25.79 15.34 25.06
N PRO A 5 25.36 16.27 25.94
CA PRO A 5 24.26 17.19 25.67
C PRO A 5 24.55 18.00 24.40
N ARG A 6 23.51 18.33 23.64
CA ARG A 6 23.67 19.18 22.45
C ARG A 6 24.01 20.60 22.87
N GLU A 7 24.79 21.28 22.03
CA GLU A 7 25.06 22.70 22.18
C GLU A 7 23.77 23.53 22.07
N ALA A 8 23.71 24.64 22.79
CA ALA A 8 22.53 25.53 22.82
C ALA A 8 22.19 26.15 21.45
N SER A 9 23.16 26.18 20.53
CA SER A 9 23.04 26.67 19.15
C SER A 9 22.50 25.64 18.16
N PHE A 10 22.24 24.41 18.60
CA PHE A 10 21.81 23.32 17.73
C PHE A 10 20.39 23.54 17.18
N ASP A 11 20.26 23.74 15.88
CA ASP A 11 18.98 23.87 15.18
C ASP A 11 18.51 22.53 14.61
N LEU A 12 17.60 21.87 15.32
CA LEU A 12 17.06 20.58 14.91
C LEU A 12 16.34 20.63 13.56
N ALA A 13 15.62 21.71 13.24
CA ALA A 13 14.89 21.82 11.98
C ALA A 13 15.85 21.87 10.79
N LYS A 14 16.97 22.59 10.93
CA LYS A 14 18.02 22.64 9.92
C LYS A 14 18.74 21.30 9.75
N GLU A 15 19.05 20.62 10.86
CA GLU A 15 19.76 19.34 10.82
C GLU A 15 18.93 18.20 10.22
N LEU A 16 17.60 18.22 10.36
CA LEU A 16 16.70 17.28 9.67
C LEU A 16 16.81 17.32 8.14
N GLY A 17 17.36 18.39 7.56
CA GLY A 17 17.63 18.47 6.14
C GLY A 17 18.86 17.69 5.67
N LYS A 18 19.73 17.23 6.58
CA LYS A 18 21.00 16.59 6.24
C LYS A 18 20.86 15.06 6.20
N PRO A 19 21.35 14.39 5.14
CA PRO A 19 21.28 12.92 5.04
C PRO A 19 22.05 12.18 6.15
N SER A 20 23.10 12.78 6.69
CA SER A 20 23.94 12.19 7.75
C SER A 20 23.35 12.34 9.15
N PHE A 21 22.26 13.08 9.30
CA PHE A 21 21.66 13.33 10.60
C PHE A 21 20.58 12.29 10.91
N THR A 22 20.71 11.64 12.06
CA THR A 22 19.69 10.73 12.59
C THR A 22 19.33 11.16 14.01
N PRO A 23 18.10 11.63 14.26
CA PRO A 23 17.68 12.00 15.60
C PRO A 23 17.67 10.78 16.53
N GLY A 24 17.89 11.01 17.82
CA GLY A 24 17.78 10.00 18.87
C GLY A 24 16.57 10.22 19.76
N ALA A 25 16.30 9.30 20.69
CA ALA A 25 15.15 9.35 21.60
C ALA A 25 15.02 10.69 22.37
N ARG A 26 16.14 11.30 22.75
CA ARG A 26 16.16 12.63 23.43
C ARG A 26 15.59 13.78 22.59
N ASP A 27 15.52 13.60 21.27
CA ASP A 27 15.03 14.61 20.34
C ASP A 27 13.51 14.54 20.16
N ALA A 28 12.86 13.50 20.70
CA ALA A 28 11.44 13.25 20.48
C ALA A 28 10.57 14.46 20.89
N GLY A 29 10.83 15.07 22.04
CA GLY A 29 10.10 16.27 22.48
C GLY A 29 10.28 17.46 21.53
N ALA A 30 11.51 17.73 21.09
CA ALA A 30 11.77 18.82 20.16
C ALA A 30 11.15 18.56 18.77
N LEU A 31 11.18 17.31 18.28
CA LEU A 31 10.50 16.92 17.04
C LEU A 31 8.98 17.07 17.13
N VAL A 32 8.39 16.77 18.30
CA VAL A 32 6.97 17.02 18.56
C VAL A 32 6.65 18.51 18.42
N GLU A 33 7.44 19.40 19.02
CA GLU A 33 7.21 20.84 18.91
C GLU A 33 7.37 21.38 17.49
N LEU A 34 8.30 20.83 16.68
CA LEU A 34 8.39 21.17 15.26
C LEU A 34 7.11 20.79 14.49
N ILE A 35 6.47 19.68 14.86
CA ILE A 35 5.21 19.23 14.23
C ILE A 35 4.03 20.07 14.72
N VAL A 36 4.03 20.48 15.99
CA VAL A 36 3.05 21.40 16.57
C VAL A 36 3.10 22.74 15.85
N GLY A 37 4.30 23.30 15.61
CA GLY A 37 4.50 24.57 14.91
C GLY A 37 3.87 24.60 13.51
N GLY A 38 3.94 23.48 12.78
CA GLY A 38 3.18 23.33 11.54
C GLY A 38 3.84 23.86 10.27
N ASP A 39 5.09 24.32 10.37
CA ASP A 39 5.82 24.91 9.25
C ASP A 39 6.31 23.86 8.25
N GLU A 40 6.01 24.04 6.97
CA GLU A 40 6.58 23.25 5.90
C GLU A 40 7.89 23.86 5.38
N PRO A 41 8.89 23.04 4.97
CA PRO A 41 8.87 21.59 4.83
C PRO A 41 9.24 20.82 6.12
N THR A 42 9.31 21.50 7.27
CA THR A 42 9.81 20.92 8.52
C THR A 42 8.91 19.80 9.03
N VAL A 43 7.60 19.98 9.04
CA VAL A 43 6.62 18.95 9.45
C VAL A 43 6.79 17.66 8.64
N THR A 44 6.89 17.79 7.31
CA THR A 44 7.06 16.64 6.40
C THR A 44 8.31 15.81 6.72
N LYS A 45 9.38 16.44 7.21
CA LYS A 45 10.62 15.75 7.61
C LYS A 45 10.56 15.24 9.05
N ALA A 46 10.00 16.02 9.96
CA ALA A 46 9.94 15.71 11.39
C ALA A 46 9.03 14.51 11.69
N ALA A 47 7.88 14.40 11.00
CA ALA A 47 6.92 13.31 11.24
C ALA A 47 7.51 11.89 11.04
N PRO A 48 8.13 11.53 9.91
CA PRO A 48 8.74 10.21 9.75
C PRO A 48 9.97 10.03 10.64
N ALA A 49 10.76 11.09 10.87
CA ALA A 49 11.92 11.04 11.76
C ALA A 49 11.50 10.74 13.21
N LEU A 50 10.44 11.38 13.69
CA LEU A 50 9.83 11.13 14.99
C LEU A 50 9.27 9.71 15.06
N ALA A 51 8.48 9.27 14.09
CA ALA A 51 7.95 7.90 14.06
C ALA A 51 9.06 6.83 14.10
N GLY A 52 10.22 7.10 13.50
CA GLY A 52 11.40 6.24 13.57
C GLY A 52 11.93 6.01 15.00
N LEU A 53 11.61 6.88 15.95
CA LEU A 53 12.00 6.76 17.37
C LEU A 53 11.10 5.84 18.19
N ARG A 54 10.02 5.29 17.60
CA ARG A 54 9.13 4.27 18.18
C ARG A 54 8.56 4.68 19.55
N ASP A 55 8.84 3.92 20.61
CA ASP A 55 8.30 4.12 21.96
C ASP A 55 8.57 5.54 22.50
N ALA A 56 9.77 6.08 22.28
CA ALA A 56 10.11 7.45 22.68
C ALA A 56 9.23 8.49 21.96
N ALA A 57 8.90 8.24 20.69
CA ALA A 57 7.98 9.08 19.92
C ALA A 57 6.57 9.03 20.50
N ARG A 58 6.06 7.81 20.75
CA ARG A 58 4.72 7.59 21.29
C ARG A 58 4.55 8.31 22.62
N THR A 59 5.49 8.09 23.56
CA THR A 59 5.47 8.72 24.88
C THR A 59 5.50 10.24 24.78
N ALA A 60 6.36 10.82 23.94
CA ALA A 60 6.43 12.27 23.76
C ALA A 60 5.14 12.84 23.15
N ILE A 61 4.56 12.15 22.16
CA ILE A 61 3.31 12.59 21.53
C ILE A 61 2.13 12.53 22.52
N VAL A 62 1.98 11.42 23.25
CA VAL A 62 0.89 11.26 24.23
C VAL A 62 0.99 12.33 25.31
N ALA A 63 2.18 12.54 25.89
CA ALA A 63 2.41 13.60 26.86
C ALA A 63 2.05 14.98 26.28
N ARG A 64 2.38 15.26 25.02
CA ARG A 64 2.04 16.55 24.40
C ARG A 64 0.55 16.72 24.12
N LEU A 65 -0.16 15.65 23.74
CA LEU A 65 -1.61 15.66 23.52
C LEU A 65 -2.39 15.88 24.82
N GLU A 66 -1.85 15.47 25.96
CA GLU A 66 -2.42 15.71 27.29
C GLU A 66 -2.10 17.11 27.83
N ALA A 67 -1.01 17.72 27.37
CA ALA A 67 -0.60 19.06 27.77
C ALA A 67 -1.43 20.15 27.08
N SER A 68 -1.99 21.05 27.89
CA SER A 68 -2.67 22.26 27.42
C SER A 68 -1.75 23.49 27.48
N PRO A 69 -1.88 24.45 26.53
CA PRO A 69 -2.78 24.45 25.38
C PRO A 69 -2.22 23.68 24.16
N LEU A 70 -3.13 23.13 23.35
CA LEU A 70 -2.85 22.54 22.04
C LEU A 70 -4.04 22.79 21.12
N ASP A 71 -3.80 23.36 19.93
CA ASP A 71 -4.88 23.56 18.96
C ASP A 71 -5.23 22.25 18.23
N GLU A 72 -6.46 22.18 17.71
CA GLU A 72 -6.94 20.97 17.02
C GLU A 72 -6.11 20.57 15.79
N GLY A 73 -5.50 21.55 15.11
CA GLY A 73 -4.66 21.31 13.94
C GLY A 73 -3.35 20.62 14.32
N ALA A 74 -2.67 21.13 15.35
CA ALA A 74 -1.48 20.49 15.91
C ALA A 74 -1.79 19.10 16.48
N ALA A 75 -2.89 18.94 17.22
CA ALA A 75 -3.34 17.63 17.69
C ALA A 75 -3.57 16.64 16.54
N ALA A 76 -4.26 17.06 15.47
CA ALA A 76 -4.49 16.22 14.28
C ALA A 76 -3.20 15.81 13.55
N ARG A 77 -2.19 16.70 13.49
CA ARG A 77 -0.85 16.37 12.96
C ARG A 77 -0.17 15.31 13.81
N LEU A 78 -0.21 15.43 15.13
CA LEU A 78 0.36 14.43 16.04
C LEU A 78 -0.35 13.07 15.95
N ILE A 79 -1.69 13.05 15.83
CA ILE A 79 -2.45 11.81 15.55
C ILE A 79 -2.01 11.15 14.24
N SER A 80 -1.68 11.94 13.22
CA SER A 80 -1.17 11.39 11.96
C SER A 80 0.18 10.66 12.15
N VAL A 81 1.02 11.11 13.09
CA VAL A 81 2.28 10.43 13.46
C VAL A 81 2.03 9.17 14.28
N ILE A 82 1.07 9.19 15.22
CA ILE A 82 0.60 7.97 15.90
C ILE A 82 0.14 6.93 14.86
N GLY A 83 -0.53 7.37 13.78
CA GLY A 83 -0.85 6.52 12.63
C GLY A 83 0.36 5.87 11.95
N LEU A 84 1.51 6.55 11.90
CA LEU A 84 2.75 5.96 11.38
C LEU A 84 3.27 4.85 12.29
N LEU A 85 3.24 5.07 13.62
CA LEU A 85 3.65 4.10 14.62
C LEU A 85 2.77 2.86 14.59
N ALA A 86 1.45 3.03 14.59
CA ALA A 86 0.50 1.92 14.53
C ALA A 86 0.71 1.07 13.25
N ARG A 87 0.99 1.70 12.10
CA ARG A 87 1.35 0.97 10.87
C ARG A 87 2.65 0.18 10.96
N ALA A 88 3.57 0.58 11.84
CA ALA A 88 4.80 -0.16 12.11
C ALA A 88 4.61 -1.30 13.13
N GLY A 89 3.37 -1.61 13.53
CA GLY A 89 3.05 -2.69 14.46
C GLY A 89 2.99 -2.27 15.93
N ASP A 90 2.99 -0.96 16.23
CA ASP A 90 2.85 -0.44 17.58
C ASP A 90 1.40 -0.56 18.08
N ALA A 91 1.10 -1.65 18.80
CA ALA A 91 -0.24 -1.91 19.34
C ALA A 91 -0.73 -0.81 20.30
N PRO A 92 0.07 -0.29 21.25
CA PRO A 92 -0.32 0.89 22.03
C PRO A 92 -0.70 2.11 21.18
N ALA A 93 0.02 2.39 20.08
CA ALA A 93 -0.35 3.47 19.17
C ALA A 93 -1.71 3.22 18.50
N LYS A 94 -2.01 1.97 18.11
CA LYS A 94 -3.36 1.60 17.61
C LYS A 94 -4.43 1.88 18.66
N SER A 95 -4.22 1.52 19.92
CA SER A 95 -5.16 1.81 21.02
C SER A 95 -5.41 3.31 21.20
N VAL A 96 -4.36 4.15 21.05
CA VAL A 96 -4.52 5.61 21.08
C VAL A 96 -5.42 6.10 19.95
N LEU A 97 -5.25 5.58 18.73
CA LEU A 97 -6.13 5.94 17.60
C LEU A 97 -7.59 5.53 17.86
N LEU A 98 -7.81 4.30 18.35
CA LEU A 98 -9.15 3.81 18.68
C LEU A 98 -9.83 4.71 19.73
N ALA A 99 -9.11 5.18 20.75
CA ALA A 99 -9.66 6.13 21.71
C ALA A 99 -9.98 7.49 21.05
N LYS A 100 -9.10 7.98 20.17
CA LYS A 100 -9.22 9.29 19.52
C LYS A 100 -10.28 9.37 18.40
N ILE A 101 -10.93 8.26 18.05
CA ILE A 101 -12.10 8.30 17.16
C ILE A 101 -13.31 9.02 17.80
N LEU A 102 -13.33 9.12 19.13
CA LEU A 102 -14.37 9.78 19.93
C LEU A 102 -13.92 11.13 20.50
N ASP A 103 -12.80 11.69 20.03
CA ASP A 103 -12.27 12.96 20.51
C ASP A 103 -13.28 14.10 20.29
N PRO A 104 -13.44 15.07 21.21
CA PRO A 104 -14.36 16.20 20.99
C PRO A 104 -14.01 17.04 19.76
N ALA A 105 -12.73 17.13 19.38
CA ALA A 105 -12.29 17.88 18.21
C ALA A 105 -12.50 17.08 16.90
N THR A 106 -13.32 17.61 16.00
CA THR A 106 -13.65 16.98 14.71
C THR A 106 -12.40 16.70 13.85
N ARG A 107 -11.41 17.59 13.88
CA ARG A 107 -10.14 17.38 13.14
C ARG A 107 -9.33 16.20 13.68
N VAL A 108 -9.35 16.00 15.00
CA VAL A 108 -8.65 14.90 15.67
C VAL A 108 -9.34 13.57 15.35
N ARG A 109 -10.67 13.50 15.44
CA ARG A 109 -11.45 12.31 15.02
C ARG A 109 -11.17 11.94 13.57
N ARG A 110 -11.24 12.92 12.66
CA ARG A 110 -10.96 12.70 11.23
C ARG A 110 -9.54 12.19 11.00
N ALA A 111 -8.54 12.77 11.66
CA ALA A 111 -7.15 12.28 11.56
C ALA A 111 -7.03 10.82 12.04
N SER A 112 -7.71 10.48 13.13
CA SER A 112 -7.74 9.10 13.64
C SER A 112 -8.41 8.13 12.66
N ILE A 113 -9.58 8.48 12.11
CA ILE A 113 -10.29 7.68 11.10
C ILE A 113 -9.39 7.37 9.89
N VAL A 114 -8.71 8.40 9.39
CA VAL A 114 -7.78 8.26 8.25
C VAL A 114 -6.59 7.37 8.60
N ALA A 115 -6.04 7.50 9.80
CA ALA A 115 -4.93 6.68 10.28
C ALA A 115 -5.34 5.20 10.41
N LEU A 116 -6.48 4.92 11.04
CA LEU A 116 -7.06 3.58 11.20
C LEU A 116 -7.32 2.91 9.85
N GLY A 117 -7.93 3.63 8.89
CA GLY A 117 -8.16 3.10 7.54
C GLY A 117 -6.87 2.73 6.79
N LYS A 118 -5.73 3.36 7.12
CA LYS A 118 -4.42 3.05 6.52
C LYS A 118 -3.75 1.81 7.13
N LEU A 119 -4.22 1.29 8.27
CA LEU A 119 -3.67 0.06 8.86
C LEU A 119 -3.86 -1.14 7.91
N ALA A 120 -5.06 -1.27 7.34
CA ALA A 120 -5.39 -2.33 6.39
C ALA A 120 -4.56 -2.31 5.08
N ALA A 121 -4.05 -1.14 4.68
CA ALA A 121 -3.19 -1.01 3.50
C ALA A 121 -1.77 -1.60 3.69
N THR A 122 -1.33 -1.80 4.94
CA THR A 122 0.06 -2.16 5.26
C THR A 122 0.29 -3.67 5.21
N GLY A 123 -0.75 -4.49 5.47
CA GLY A 123 -0.68 -5.96 5.43
C GLY A 123 -0.38 -6.57 4.05
N ASN A 124 -0.43 -5.78 2.97
CA ASN A 124 -0.17 -6.20 1.59
C ASN A 124 1.30 -6.01 1.14
N LYS A 125 2.18 -5.49 2.00
CA LYS A 125 3.61 -5.40 1.65
C LYS A 125 4.29 -6.73 1.97
N VAL A 126 4.63 -7.48 0.92
CA VAL A 126 5.68 -8.50 1.00
C VAL A 126 6.95 -7.78 1.42
N GLU A 127 7.40 -7.96 2.66
CA GLU A 127 8.73 -7.50 3.09
C GLU A 127 9.77 -8.35 2.38
N LEU A 128 10.24 -7.90 1.22
CA LEU A 128 11.54 -8.30 0.70
C LEU A 128 12.60 -7.63 1.58
N ARG A 129 12.88 -8.21 2.75
CA ARG A 129 14.13 -7.91 3.46
C ARG A 129 15.24 -8.62 2.70
N GLU A 130 16.06 -7.87 1.96
CA GLU A 130 17.40 -8.32 1.60
C GLU A 130 18.12 -8.64 2.91
N GLY A 131 18.19 -9.94 3.22
CA GLY A 131 18.95 -10.43 4.36
C GLY A 131 20.41 -10.09 4.13
N ASP A 132 20.92 -9.18 4.95
CA ASP A 132 22.32 -8.79 5.02
C ASP A 132 23.17 -9.99 5.48
N ARG A 133 23.44 -10.93 4.57
CA ARG A 133 24.43 -12.02 4.73
C ARG A 133 25.66 -11.78 3.85
N ARG A 134 25.94 -10.53 3.44
CA ARG A 134 27.18 -10.22 2.71
C ARG A 134 28.44 -10.29 3.60
N SER A 135 28.31 -10.33 4.93
CA SER A 135 29.46 -10.14 5.81
C SER A 135 30.12 -11.42 6.37
N ASP A 136 29.49 -12.60 6.29
CA ASP A 136 30.01 -13.83 6.94
C ASP A 136 30.57 -14.90 5.98
N ALA A 137 30.13 -14.93 4.72
CA ALA A 137 30.65 -15.82 3.69
C ALA A 137 31.93 -15.26 3.02
N GLU A 138 31.96 -13.93 2.77
CA GLU A 138 33.16 -13.24 2.28
C GLU A 138 34.32 -13.31 3.29
N ARG A 139 34.03 -13.33 4.60
CA ARG A 139 35.06 -13.51 5.65
C ARG A 139 35.68 -14.91 5.67
N ARG A 140 35.06 -15.91 5.03
CA ARG A 140 35.53 -17.31 5.03
C ARG A 140 36.10 -17.79 3.70
N GLY A 141 36.01 -16.99 2.63
CA GLY A 141 36.63 -17.32 1.34
C GLY A 141 36.05 -18.56 0.64
N GLU A 142 34.82 -18.95 0.97
CA GLU A 142 34.17 -20.10 0.35
C GLU A 142 33.27 -19.65 -0.82
N PRO A 143 33.37 -20.28 -2.01
CA PRO A 143 32.45 -20.05 -3.11
C PRO A 143 31.10 -20.71 -2.80
N GLY A 144 30.28 -20.03 -2.01
CA GLY A 144 28.89 -20.43 -1.76
C GLY A 144 28.01 -20.06 -2.96
N GLU A 145 27.40 -21.05 -3.60
CA GLU A 145 26.29 -20.81 -4.55
C GLU A 145 25.20 -19.96 -3.87
N PRO A 146 24.59 -19.00 -4.58
CA PRO A 146 23.49 -18.21 -4.04
C PRO A 146 22.26 -19.11 -3.89
N VAL A 147 22.14 -19.78 -2.74
CA VAL A 147 20.87 -20.38 -2.34
C VAL A 147 19.96 -19.26 -1.89
N VAL A 148 19.06 -18.84 -2.79
CA VAL A 148 17.91 -18.03 -2.43
C VAL A 148 16.99 -18.90 -1.58
N GLU A 149 17.27 -18.98 -0.28
CA GLU A 149 16.28 -19.44 0.68
C GLU A 149 15.17 -18.38 0.71
N LEU A 150 14.09 -18.64 -0.03
CA LEU A 150 12.79 -18.05 0.23
C LEU A 150 12.35 -18.52 1.63
N ARG A 151 12.87 -17.91 2.69
CA ARG A 151 12.15 -17.92 3.96
C ARG A 151 10.89 -17.13 3.70
N GLU A 152 9.79 -17.83 3.44
CA GLU A 152 8.45 -17.29 3.57
C GLU A 152 8.38 -16.61 4.94
N GLY A 153 8.61 -15.29 4.96
CA GLY A 153 8.29 -14.47 6.11
C GLY A 153 6.83 -14.75 6.37
N ALA A 154 6.53 -15.39 7.50
CA ALA A 154 5.24 -15.96 7.87
C ALA A 154 4.13 -15.15 7.20
N ARG A 155 3.55 -15.69 6.11
CA ARG A 155 2.36 -15.08 5.52
C ARG A 155 1.32 -15.20 6.61
N ARG A 156 1.12 -14.14 7.40
CA ARG A 156 -0.04 -14.04 8.28
C ARG A 156 -1.23 -14.41 7.43
N THR A 157 -1.99 -15.41 7.88
CA THR A 157 -3.12 -15.87 7.10
C THR A 157 -4.10 -14.70 6.97
N ASP A 158 -4.86 -14.65 5.87
CA ASP A 158 -5.86 -13.59 5.72
C ASP A 158 -6.91 -13.63 6.85
N SER A 159 -7.10 -14.78 7.50
CA SER A 159 -7.89 -14.93 8.72
C SER A 159 -7.32 -14.14 9.90
N GLU A 160 -6.04 -14.34 10.24
CA GLU A 160 -5.38 -13.63 11.35
C GLU A 160 -5.39 -12.11 11.15
N ARG A 161 -5.24 -11.66 9.89
CA ARG A 161 -5.34 -10.23 9.55
C ARG A 161 -6.75 -9.67 9.66
N ARG A 162 -7.77 -10.47 9.31
CA ARG A 162 -9.18 -10.07 9.48
C ARG A 162 -9.46 -9.85 10.96
N ASP A 163 -9.10 -10.82 11.80
CA ASP A 163 -9.28 -10.76 13.26
C ASP A 163 -8.57 -9.54 13.87
N GLU A 164 -7.35 -9.21 13.42
CA GLU A 164 -6.57 -8.05 13.90
C GLU A 164 -7.23 -6.69 13.54
N LEU A 165 -8.11 -6.65 12.54
CA LEU A 165 -8.80 -5.44 12.10
C LEU A 165 -10.25 -5.36 12.57
N ASP A 166 -10.76 -6.37 13.27
CA ASP A 166 -12.17 -6.42 13.68
C ASP A 166 -12.52 -5.33 14.70
N ASP A 167 -11.63 -5.03 15.64
CA ASP A 167 -11.78 -3.91 16.58
C ASP A 167 -11.78 -2.54 15.87
N VAL A 168 -10.92 -2.36 14.87
CA VAL A 168 -10.87 -1.17 14.02
C VAL A 168 -12.16 -1.04 13.22
N ARG A 169 -12.63 -2.14 12.61
CA ARG A 169 -13.87 -2.16 11.84
C ARG A 169 -15.06 -1.82 12.74
N ALA A 170 -15.15 -2.43 13.90
CA ALA A 170 -16.20 -2.16 14.88
C ALA A 170 -16.21 -0.69 15.28
N ALA A 171 -15.06 -0.11 15.65
CA ALA A 171 -14.95 1.29 16.03
C ALA A 171 -15.37 2.26 14.89
N LEU A 172 -14.95 1.98 13.65
CA LEU A 172 -15.34 2.78 12.48
C LEU A 172 -16.84 2.68 12.19
N LEU A 173 -17.44 1.50 12.34
CA LEU A 173 -18.88 1.28 12.18
C LEU A 173 -19.68 1.99 13.27
N THR A 174 -19.26 1.90 14.53
CA THR A 174 -19.86 2.65 15.64
C THR A 174 -19.81 4.15 15.36
N ARG A 175 -18.68 4.68 14.88
CA ARG A 175 -18.59 6.10 14.52
C ARG A 175 -19.46 6.44 13.30
N TRP A 176 -19.56 5.55 12.30
CA TRP A 176 -20.42 5.75 11.12
C TRP A 176 -21.91 5.89 11.48
N ASP A 177 -22.38 5.09 12.44
CA ASP A 177 -23.78 5.07 12.88
C ASP A 177 -24.10 6.21 13.88
N ALA A 178 -23.11 7.02 14.30
CA ALA A 178 -23.34 8.16 15.19
C ALA A 178 -24.12 9.30 14.50
N SER A 179 -24.96 10.00 15.27
CA SER A 179 -25.86 11.04 14.73
C SER A 179 -25.16 12.36 14.41
N ASP A 180 -24.00 12.61 15.02
CA ASP A 180 -23.22 13.86 14.91
C ASP A 180 -22.11 13.81 13.85
N VAL A 181 -22.10 12.78 13.00
CA VAL A 181 -21.05 12.61 11.98
C VAL A 181 -21.13 13.72 10.94
N THR A 182 -20.09 14.55 10.90
CA THR A 182 -19.97 15.63 9.92
C THR A 182 -19.77 15.08 8.50
N PRO A 183 -20.10 15.84 7.42
CA PRO A 183 -19.90 15.39 6.04
C PRO A 183 -18.45 14.98 5.73
N ASP A 184 -17.47 15.74 6.25
CA ASP A 184 -16.05 15.44 6.07
C ASP A 184 -15.62 14.15 6.77
N GLU A 185 -16.14 13.89 7.97
CA GLU A 185 -15.93 12.61 8.65
C GLU A 185 -16.59 11.46 7.91
N ARG A 186 -17.81 11.64 7.39
CA ARG A 186 -18.52 10.62 6.60
C ARG A 186 -17.71 10.21 5.38
N ARG A 187 -17.11 11.16 4.66
CA ARG A 187 -16.19 10.90 3.55
C ARG A 187 -14.94 10.12 3.97
N ALA A 188 -14.35 10.47 5.12
CA ALA A 188 -13.18 9.79 5.65
C ALA A 188 -13.51 8.35 6.12
N LEU A 189 -14.66 8.16 6.76
CA LEU A 189 -15.14 6.86 7.20
C LEU A 189 -15.44 5.94 6.01
N ALA A 190 -16.06 6.46 4.95
CA ALA A 190 -16.32 5.68 3.75
C ALA A 190 -15.02 5.11 3.16
N GLU A 191 -13.98 5.96 3.07
CA GLU A 191 -12.66 5.54 2.59
C GLU A 191 -11.98 4.54 3.54
N ALA A 192 -12.10 4.75 4.86
CA ALA A 192 -11.51 3.86 5.87
C ALA A 192 -12.19 2.48 5.88
N LEU A 193 -13.53 2.44 5.86
CA LEU A 193 -14.33 1.22 5.80
C LEU A 193 -14.05 0.43 4.52
N GLY A 194 -13.88 1.08 3.37
CA GLY A 194 -13.48 0.41 2.13
C GLY A 194 -12.11 -0.24 2.18
N LYS A 195 -11.16 0.36 2.92
CA LYS A 195 -9.81 -0.20 3.09
C LYS A 195 -9.80 -1.35 4.09
N VAL A 196 -10.54 -1.23 5.19
CA VAL A 196 -10.65 -2.27 6.22
C VAL A 196 -11.47 -3.46 5.71
N GLY A 197 -12.51 -3.20 4.91
CA GLY A 197 -13.38 -4.21 4.36
C GLY A 197 -14.24 -4.92 5.41
N GLY A 198 -14.74 -6.11 5.05
CA GLY A 198 -15.67 -6.92 5.83
C GLY A 198 -17.13 -6.68 5.47
N ASP A 199 -17.96 -7.71 5.67
CA ASP A 199 -19.35 -7.72 5.18
C ASP A 199 -20.18 -6.58 5.75
N ALA A 200 -20.09 -6.35 7.06
CA ALA A 200 -20.81 -5.25 7.72
C ALA A 200 -20.43 -3.86 7.16
N ALA A 201 -19.14 -3.65 6.87
CA ALA A 201 -18.67 -2.42 6.23
C ALA A 201 -19.20 -2.28 4.81
N MET A 202 -19.21 -3.38 4.04
CA MET A 202 -19.75 -3.40 2.68
C MET A 202 -21.25 -3.09 2.67
N THR A 203 -22.03 -3.73 3.55
CA THR A 203 -23.47 -3.47 3.69
C THR A 203 -23.74 -2.00 3.98
N ARG A 204 -22.98 -1.37 4.90
CA ARG A 204 -23.14 0.07 5.22
C ARG A 204 -22.78 0.97 4.05
N LEU A 205 -21.70 0.67 3.32
CA LEU A 205 -21.31 1.43 2.15
C LEU A 205 -22.35 1.34 1.02
N GLN A 206 -22.90 0.15 0.76
CA GLN A 206 -23.89 -0.08 -0.29
C GLN A 206 -25.27 0.52 0.03
N ALA A 207 -25.66 0.52 1.30
CA ALA A 207 -26.92 1.11 1.75
C ALA A 207 -26.92 2.65 1.77
N LEU A 208 -25.74 3.27 1.61
CA LEU A 208 -25.62 4.73 1.60
C LEU A 208 -26.23 5.31 0.32
N ASP A 209 -27.24 6.17 0.48
CA ASP A 209 -27.68 7.09 -0.56
C ASP A 209 -26.74 8.32 -0.59
N PRO A 210 -25.92 8.50 -1.64
CA PRO A 210 -24.99 9.60 -1.73
C PRO A 210 -25.57 10.77 -2.54
N SER A 211 -26.87 10.76 -2.85
CA SER A 211 -27.53 11.69 -3.78
C SER A 211 -27.27 13.17 -3.49
N THR A 212 -26.92 13.50 -2.24
CA THR A 212 -26.65 14.87 -1.77
C THR A 212 -25.17 15.25 -1.72
N ASP A 213 -24.23 14.31 -1.88
CA ASP A 213 -22.78 14.57 -1.82
C ASP A 213 -22.01 13.76 -2.88
N LYS A 214 -21.66 14.42 -3.99
CA LYS A 214 -20.92 13.83 -5.11
C LYS A 214 -19.51 13.36 -4.75
N GLU A 215 -18.86 13.98 -3.77
CA GLU A 215 -17.54 13.51 -3.32
C GLU A 215 -17.67 12.25 -2.47
N LEU A 216 -18.71 12.18 -1.64
CA LEU A 216 -19.04 10.97 -0.89
C LEU A 216 -19.41 9.80 -1.81
N GLU A 217 -20.19 10.05 -2.87
CA GLU A 217 -20.51 9.08 -3.92
C GLU A 217 -19.23 8.46 -4.51
N ARG A 218 -18.32 9.31 -5.01
CA ARG A 218 -17.04 8.87 -5.59
C ARG A 218 -16.19 8.07 -4.62
N ARG A 219 -16.14 8.49 -3.35
CA ARG A 219 -15.36 7.78 -2.32
C ARG A 219 -15.98 6.45 -1.94
N ARG A 220 -17.31 6.38 -1.81
CA ARG A 220 -18.05 5.13 -1.59
C ARG A 220 -17.79 4.15 -2.74
N ASP A 221 -17.91 4.58 -3.99
CA ASP A 221 -17.74 3.68 -5.14
C ASP A 221 -16.31 3.13 -5.20
N ARG A 222 -15.32 3.98 -4.94
CA ARG A 222 -13.93 3.55 -4.79
C ARG A 222 -13.75 2.59 -3.61
N ALA A 223 -14.37 2.87 -2.48
CA ALA A 223 -14.30 2.05 -1.26
C ALA A 223 -14.88 0.65 -1.50
N VAL A 224 -16.05 0.56 -2.14
CA VAL A 224 -16.68 -0.70 -2.55
C VAL A 224 -15.76 -1.49 -3.48
N LEU A 225 -15.17 -0.84 -4.50
CA LEU A 225 -14.23 -1.49 -5.42
C LEU A 225 -12.97 -2.01 -4.70
N ILE A 226 -12.41 -1.26 -3.76
CA ILE A 226 -11.24 -1.69 -2.97
C ILE A 226 -11.58 -2.89 -2.09
N ALA A 227 -12.72 -2.86 -1.41
CA ALA A 227 -13.15 -3.93 -0.52
C ALA A 227 -13.51 -5.21 -1.30
N ASP A 228 -14.23 -5.11 -2.42
CA ASP A 228 -14.53 -6.24 -3.31
C ASP A 228 -13.24 -6.94 -3.79
N ARG A 229 -12.27 -6.15 -4.29
CA ARG A 229 -10.96 -6.68 -4.69
C ARG A 229 -10.23 -7.35 -3.54
N THR A 230 -10.33 -6.84 -2.32
CA THR A 230 -9.65 -7.40 -1.15
C THR A 230 -10.32 -8.70 -0.70
N SER A 231 -11.64 -8.80 -0.77
CA SER A 231 -12.39 -10.03 -0.49
C SER A 231 -11.97 -11.16 -1.43
N LYS A 232 -11.88 -10.86 -2.74
CA LYS A 232 -11.53 -11.82 -3.80
C LYS A 232 -10.05 -12.22 -3.84
N ARG A 233 -9.16 -11.54 -3.10
CA ARG A 233 -7.71 -11.88 -3.09
C ARG A 233 -7.41 -13.24 -2.46
N GLY A 234 -8.25 -13.71 -1.54
CA GLY A 234 -8.11 -15.02 -0.92
C GLY A 234 -8.76 -16.15 -1.69
N GLU A 235 -9.49 -15.84 -2.77
CA GLU A 235 -10.04 -16.84 -3.68
C GLU A 235 -8.98 -17.17 -4.73
N ASP A 236 -8.62 -18.44 -4.84
CA ASP A 236 -7.75 -18.91 -5.92
C ASP A 236 -8.39 -18.56 -7.26
N SER A 237 -7.87 -17.52 -7.89
CA SER A 237 -8.31 -17.11 -9.22
C SER A 237 -7.57 -17.96 -10.24
N THR A 238 -8.30 -18.88 -10.88
CA THR A 238 -7.78 -19.64 -12.02
C THR A 238 -8.09 -18.89 -13.31
N ILE A 239 -7.11 -18.82 -14.21
CA ILE A 239 -7.36 -18.41 -15.58
C ILE A 239 -7.87 -19.65 -16.30
N ALA A 240 -9.12 -19.62 -16.78
CA ALA A 240 -9.64 -20.67 -17.65
C ALA A 240 -8.83 -20.65 -18.95
N THR A 241 -7.95 -21.63 -19.13
CA THR A 241 -7.05 -21.69 -20.31
C THR A 241 -7.67 -22.46 -21.48
N ASP A 242 -8.70 -23.25 -21.20
CA ASP A 242 -9.44 -24.11 -22.13
C ASP A 242 -10.63 -23.43 -22.79
N VAL A 243 -10.98 -22.22 -22.35
CA VAL A 243 -12.06 -21.41 -22.93
C VAL A 243 -11.50 -20.46 -24.00
N ALA A 244 -12.14 -20.45 -25.17
CA ALA A 244 -11.82 -19.50 -26.23
C ALA A 244 -12.26 -18.08 -25.80
N PRO A 245 -11.46 -17.04 -26.10
CA PRO A 245 -11.83 -15.69 -25.71
C PRO A 245 -13.05 -15.20 -26.49
N VAL A 246 -13.94 -14.45 -25.84
CA VAL A 246 -15.19 -13.92 -26.45
C VAL A 246 -14.90 -12.99 -27.63
N HIS A 247 -13.74 -12.33 -27.61
CA HIS A 247 -13.21 -11.51 -28.71
C HIS A 247 -11.74 -11.85 -28.95
N PRO A 248 -11.23 -11.77 -30.20
CA PRO A 248 -9.84 -12.04 -30.50
C PRO A 248 -8.88 -11.20 -29.63
N LEU A 249 -7.97 -11.87 -28.93
CA LEU A 249 -7.01 -11.22 -28.02
C LEU A 249 -5.69 -10.95 -28.74
N GLN A 250 -5.13 -9.77 -28.52
CA GLN A 250 -3.77 -9.46 -28.94
C GLN A 250 -2.79 -9.97 -27.89
N VAL A 251 -2.04 -11.02 -28.20
CA VAL A 251 -1.09 -11.66 -27.28
C VAL A 251 0.32 -11.49 -27.81
N ARG A 252 1.26 -11.14 -26.93
CA ARG A 252 2.69 -11.14 -27.21
C ARG A 252 3.33 -12.32 -26.50
N LEU A 253 4.04 -13.15 -27.26
CA LEU A 253 4.86 -14.24 -26.76
C LEU A 253 6.32 -13.82 -26.85
N ALA A 254 7.04 -13.85 -25.75
CA ALA A 254 8.48 -13.60 -25.72
C ALA A 254 9.25 -14.89 -25.43
N CYS A 255 10.41 -15.02 -26.04
CA CYS A 255 11.31 -16.17 -25.95
C CYS A 255 12.73 -15.71 -25.61
N ARG A 256 13.64 -16.68 -25.46
CA ARG A 256 15.07 -16.36 -25.31
C ARG A 256 15.63 -15.78 -26.62
N PRO A 257 16.61 -14.87 -26.56
CA PRO A 257 17.26 -14.33 -27.75
C PRO A 257 17.73 -15.45 -28.70
N GLY A 258 17.50 -15.27 -29.99
CA GLY A 258 17.85 -16.24 -31.04
C GLY A 258 16.80 -17.32 -31.32
N LEU A 259 15.71 -17.41 -30.54
CA LEU A 259 14.63 -18.37 -30.78
C LEU A 259 13.41 -17.80 -31.52
N GLY A 260 13.41 -16.51 -31.87
CA GLY A 260 12.22 -15.84 -32.43
C GLY A 260 11.73 -16.44 -33.73
N GLU A 261 12.62 -16.81 -34.65
CA GLU A 261 12.22 -17.43 -35.92
C GLU A 261 11.61 -18.82 -35.73
N LEU A 262 12.18 -19.61 -34.82
CA LEU A 262 11.65 -20.94 -34.45
C LEU A 262 10.28 -20.80 -33.78
N LEU A 263 10.14 -19.87 -32.83
CA LEU A 263 8.87 -19.56 -32.20
C LEU A 263 7.84 -19.12 -33.24
N TYR A 264 8.18 -18.18 -34.12
CA TYR A 264 7.28 -17.72 -35.19
C TYR A 264 6.81 -18.87 -36.09
N GLY A 265 7.73 -19.75 -36.50
CA GLY A 265 7.42 -20.91 -37.30
C GLY A 265 6.52 -21.93 -36.60
N GLU A 266 6.70 -22.17 -35.30
CA GLU A 266 5.80 -23.02 -34.50
C GLU A 266 4.42 -22.39 -34.37
N ILE A 267 4.35 -21.11 -34.01
CA ILE A 267 3.09 -20.41 -33.73
C ILE A 267 2.20 -20.33 -34.99
N ILE A 268 2.78 -20.16 -36.19
CA ILE A 268 2.01 -20.23 -37.44
C ILE A 268 1.33 -21.59 -37.61
N LYS A 269 2.03 -22.68 -37.31
CA LYS A 269 1.51 -24.05 -37.50
C LYS A 269 0.37 -24.40 -36.56
N LEU A 270 0.26 -23.70 -35.43
CA LEU A 270 -0.80 -23.92 -34.44
C LEU A 270 -2.16 -23.36 -34.90
N ASP A 271 -2.21 -22.58 -35.98
CA ASP A 271 -3.44 -22.00 -36.54
C ASP A 271 -4.31 -21.35 -35.44
N LEU A 272 -3.82 -20.32 -34.78
CA LEU A 272 -4.49 -19.77 -33.58
C LEU A 272 -5.74 -18.92 -33.89
N GLY A 273 -6.24 -19.00 -35.13
CA GLY A 273 -7.43 -18.29 -35.60
C GLY A 273 -7.23 -16.79 -35.82
N GLY A 274 -5.99 -16.36 -36.06
CA GLY A 274 -5.66 -14.96 -36.30
C GLY A 274 -4.24 -14.72 -36.82
N ALA A 275 -3.94 -13.45 -37.09
CA ALA A 275 -2.66 -13.05 -37.66
C ALA A 275 -1.50 -13.24 -36.66
N VAL A 276 -0.35 -13.69 -37.18
CA VAL A 276 0.92 -13.82 -36.45
C VAL A 276 1.93 -12.84 -37.06
N ARG A 277 2.59 -12.04 -36.23
CA ARG A 277 3.59 -11.06 -36.67
C ARG A 277 4.86 -11.18 -35.84
N MET A 278 5.98 -11.33 -36.52
CA MET A 278 7.29 -11.22 -35.88
C MET A 278 7.58 -9.75 -35.55
N GLN A 279 8.11 -9.48 -34.36
CA GLN A 279 8.55 -8.14 -33.98
C GLN A 279 9.95 -7.84 -34.53
N GLN A 280 10.31 -6.55 -34.64
CA GLN A 280 11.61 -6.12 -35.16
C GLN A 280 12.79 -6.64 -34.31
N ARG A 281 12.54 -6.96 -33.03
CA ARG A 281 13.47 -7.72 -32.19
C ARG A 281 13.11 -9.20 -32.28
N THR A 282 14.09 -10.04 -32.60
CA THR A 282 13.96 -11.49 -32.84
C THR A 282 13.73 -12.32 -31.57
N ASP A 283 13.17 -11.72 -30.53
CA ASP A 283 12.87 -12.34 -29.24
C ASP A 283 11.37 -12.36 -28.90
N ALA A 284 10.49 -11.85 -29.78
CA ALA A 284 9.05 -11.87 -29.55
C ALA A 284 8.20 -12.03 -30.82
N VAL A 285 7.02 -12.63 -30.65
CA VAL A 285 5.99 -12.81 -31.67
C VAL A 285 4.68 -12.26 -31.12
N ASP A 286 4.00 -11.41 -31.90
CA ASP A 286 2.63 -10.99 -31.60
C ASP A 286 1.65 -11.90 -32.37
N VAL A 287 0.58 -12.32 -31.69
CA VAL A 287 -0.48 -13.15 -32.26
C VAL A 287 -1.85 -12.61 -31.90
N THR A 288 -2.77 -12.65 -32.87
CA THR A 288 -4.20 -12.53 -32.61
C THR A 288 -4.73 -13.92 -32.24
N LEU A 289 -5.07 -14.12 -30.97
CA LEU A 289 -5.55 -15.38 -30.42
C LEU A 289 -7.08 -15.42 -30.43
N SER A 290 -7.66 -16.34 -31.20
CA SER A 290 -9.11 -16.63 -31.22
C SER A 290 -9.43 -18.02 -30.66
N LYS A 291 -8.41 -18.87 -30.48
CA LYS A 291 -8.52 -20.20 -29.84
C LYS A 291 -8.29 -20.12 -28.33
N PRO A 292 -8.62 -21.17 -27.55
CA PRO A 292 -8.28 -21.22 -26.14
C PRO A 292 -6.80 -20.98 -25.89
N TRP A 293 -6.48 -20.35 -24.75
CA TRP A 293 -5.10 -20.07 -24.35
C TRP A 293 -4.24 -21.33 -24.30
N SER A 294 -4.85 -22.47 -23.97
CA SER A 294 -4.20 -23.77 -23.88
C SER A 294 -3.59 -24.23 -25.21
N ALA A 295 -4.07 -23.72 -26.35
CA ALA A 295 -3.47 -23.99 -27.66
C ALA A 295 -2.02 -23.47 -27.76
N LEU A 296 -1.68 -22.41 -27.02
CA LEU A 296 -0.31 -21.87 -26.97
C LEU A 296 0.68 -22.82 -26.30
N PHE A 297 0.21 -23.70 -25.40
CA PHE A 297 1.08 -24.65 -24.68
C PHE A 297 1.67 -25.74 -25.57
N ALA A 298 1.17 -25.90 -26.79
CA ALA A 298 1.77 -26.77 -27.79
C ALA A 298 3.18 -26.30 -28.20
N SER A 299 3.45 -24.98 -28.15
CA SER A 299 4.80 -24.44 -28.32
C SER A 299 5.49 -24.34 -26.96
N ARG A 300 6.73 -24.84 -26.89
CA ARG A 300 7.57 -24.78 -25.68
C ARG A 300 8.65 -23.69 -25.76
N LEU A 301 8.67 -22.91 -26.84
CA LEU A 301 9.74 -21.94 -27.11
C LEU A 301 9.51 -20.59 -26.44
N TRP A 302 8.28 -20.26 -26.05
CA TRP A 302 7.97 -19.01 -25.36
C TRP A 302 8.17 -19.16 -23.84
N ALA A 303 8.70 -18.11 -23.22
CA ALA A 303 8.98 -18.03 -21.79
C ALA A 303 7.97 -17.15 -21.05
N THR A 304 7.46 -16.11 -21.72
CA THR A 304 6.44 -15.23 -21.16
C THR A 304 5.38 -14.90 -22.21
N ALA A 305 4.17 -14.63 -21.73
CA ALA A 305 3.05 -14.21 -22.54
C ALA A 305 2.40 -12.97 -21.92
N ALA A 306 2.04 -11.99 -22.75
CA ALA A 306 1.42 -10.74 -22.32
C ALA A 306 0.20 -10.44 -23.19
N ILE A 307 -0.93 -10.09 -22.55
CA ILE A 307 -2.13 -9.62 -23.25
C ILE A 307 -1.99 -8.11 -23.44
N ARG A 308 -2.14 -7.64 -24.68
CA ARG A 308 -2.22 -6.21 -24.97
C ARG A 308 -3.63 -5.72 -24.66
N VAL A 309 -3.72 -4.86 -23.64
CA VAL A 309 -4.95 -4.15 -23.30
C VAL A 309 -4.89 -2.75 -23.93
N PRO A 310 -5.76 -2.41 -24.89
CA PRO A 310 -5.82 -1.05 -25.40
C PRO A 310 -6.28 -0.12 -24.27
N LEU A 311 -5.49 0.91 -23.99
CA LEU A 311 -5.91 1.98 -23.09
C LEU A 311 -6.83 2.92 -23.87
N ALA A 312 -8.12 2.92 -23.55
CA ALA A 312 -9.06 3.87 -24.12
C ALA A 312 -8.63 5.30 -23.78
N GLY A 313 -8.42 6.15 -24.79
CA GLY A 313 -8.28 7.60 -24.62
C GLY A 313 -6.87 8.18 -24.51
N LEU A 314 -5.79 7.45 -24.84
CA LEU A 314 -4.48 8.08 -25.05
C LEU A 314 -4.37 8.58 -26.50
N PRO A 315 -4.07 9.87 -26.74
CA PRO A 315 -3.80 10.35 -28.09
C PRO A 315 -2.62 9.57 -28.66
N GLU A 316 -2.74 9.12 -29.91
CA GLU A 316 -1.65 8.44 -30.62
C GLU A 316 -0.41 9.33 -30.55
N ARG A 317 0.66 8.85 -29.90
CA ARG A 317 1.96 9.50 -30.02
C ARG A 317 2.37 9.42 -31.49
N PRO A 318 2.72 10.55 -32.14
CA PRO A 318 3.21 10.52 -33.51
C PRO A 318 4.42 9.59 -33.56
N ARG A 319 4.39 8.63 -34.48
CA ARG A 319 5.53 7.78 -34.77
C ARG A 319 6.59 8.66 -35.43
N GLY A 320 7.64 8.97 -34.68
CA GLY A 320 8.88 9.51 -35.22
C GLY A 320 9.73 8.41 -35.84
#